data_AF-A0A415JVG1-F1
#
_entry.id   AF-A0A415JVG1-F1
#
_cell.length_a   1.000
_cell.length_b   1.000
_cell.length_c   1.000
_cell.angle_alpha   90.00
_cell.angle_beta   90.00
_cell.angle_gamma   90.00
#
_symmetry.space_group_name_H-M   'P 1'
#
loop_
_entity.id
_entity.type
_entity.pdbx_description
1 polymer ?
#
loop_
_entity_poly.entity_id
_entity_poly.type
_entity_poly.pdbx_seq_one_letter_code
_entity_poly.pdbx_strand_id
1 'polypeptide(L)'
;MKQVKINLTDELDFNEYRKQICFFSQKITSFRREGNSLIIECEDNANTDKIEKKANDALKKNLESKKEDIVIDEHLKKCKYHNDFYREGFIKKNSGGFVLLEGDAVILYEFFDNEFRKIAEKLDAKEERYPILLGIDTMKDTGYYRRSPQYTMFCSDVTEDFEDLEKMSNASFVDKNLDEVIQIPSFSLSPSACFHVYEKYRGQTMPQNSVITLNQSVFRNEGRLNWEEFGRLRDYHVREIVFLGTQEFVEQTRENIREEVMTFIRKMNMDAYITVAADAFIMPKMIKYKKYQKMEKSKYEVRVSYDKDHTLAAASLNLHGTAFTSPFHIKVKGVDNPVSGCVGFGIERWILVFLAQYGTDSACWPDEVKKFIRQKG
;
A
#
# COMPACT_ATOMS: atom_id res chain seq x y z
N MET A 1 -18.98 -18.90 -21.80
CA MET A 1 -18.50 -17.60 -21.26
C MET A 1 -18.97 -16.46 -22.15
N LYS A 2 -19.35 -15.33 -21.56
CA LYS A 2 -19.69 -14.09 -22.29
C LYS A 2 -18.49 -13.16 -22.39
N GLN A 3 -18.50 -12.26 -23.37
CA GLN A 3 -17.46 -11.24 -23.55
C GLN A 3 -18.08 -9.84 -23.67
N VAL A 4 -17.39 -8.86 -23.09
CA VAL A 4 -17.68 -7.43 -23.26
C VAL A 4 -16.45 -6.77 -23.86
N LYS A 5 -16.63 -6.00 -24.93
CA LYS A 5 -15.56 -5.26 -25.59
C LYS A 5 -15.71 -3.76 -25.34
N ILE A 6 -14.67 -3.13 -24.80
CA ILE A 6 -14.63 -1.69 -24.52
C ILE A 6 -13.58 -1.05 -25.41
N ASN A 7 -13.94 0.00 -26.14
CA ASN A 7 -12.98 0.78 -26.92
C ASN A 7 -12.20 1.70 -25.98
N LEU A 8 -10.88 1.55 -25.96
CA LEU A 8 -9.96 2.38 -25.20
C LEU A 8 -9.50 3.56 -26.06
N THR A 9 -9.05 4.62 -25.41
CA THR A 9 -8.44 5.78 -26.04
C THR A 9 -6.95 5.82 -25.71
N ASP A 10 -6.14 6.40 -26.60
CA ASP A 10 -4.68 6.53 -26.39
C ASP A 10 -4.35 7.44 -25.19
N GLU A 11 -5.29 8.30 -24.82
CA GLU A 11 -5.23 9.19 -23.65
C GLU A 11 -5.45 8.48 -22.31
N LEU A 12 -5.77 7.19 -22.29
CA LEU A 12 -6.03 6.45 -21.07
C LEU A 12 -4.73 6.04 -20.35
N ASP A 13 -4.61 6.36 -19.07
CA ASP A 13 -3.74 5.61 -18.17
C ASP A 13 -4.38 4.23 -17.89
N PHE A 14 -3.96 3.24 -18.67
CA PHE A 14 -4.48 1.89 -18.56
C PHE A 14 -4.10 1.22 -17.23
N ASN A 15 -2.97 1.58 -16.64
CA ASN A 15 -2.50 1.01 -15.38
C ASN A 15 -3.38 1.44 -14.21
N GLU A 16 -3.91 2.65 -14.24
CA GLU A 16 -4.91 3.08 -13.25
C GLU A 16 -6.29 2.49 -13.55
N TYR A 17 -6.70 2.46 -14.82
CA TYR A 17 -8.00 1.92 -15.22
C TYR A 17 -8.16 0.43 -14.89
N ARG A 18 -7.12 -0.39 -15.14
CA ARG A 18 -7.16 -1.84 -14.89
C ARG A 18 -7.52 -2.19 -13.45
N LYS A 19 -7.10 -1.37 -12.47
CA LYS A 19 -7.36 -1.60 -11.04
C LYS A 19 -8.86 -1.64 -10.72
N GLN A 20 -9.69 -0.99 -11.54
CA GLN A 20 -11.13 -0.88 -11.34
C GLN A 20 -11.92 -2.07 -11.92
N ILE A 21 -11.36 -2.78 -12.90
CA ILE A 21 -12.08 -3.78 -13.72
C ILE A 21 -12.73 -4.86 -12.86
N CYS A 22 -11.99 -5.40 -11.88
CA CYS A 22 -12.49 -6.44 -11.01
C CYS A 22 -13.70 -5.99 -10.15
N PHE A 23 -13.88 -4.68 -9.94
CA PHE A 23 -14.98 -4.12 -9.15
C PHE A 23 -16.23 -3.81 -9.98
N PHE A 24 -16.19 -3.97 -11.31
CA PHE A 24 -17.39 -3.82 -12.14
C PHE A 24 -18.40 -4.95 -11.89
N SER A 25 -17.91 -6.17 -11.67
CA SER A 25 -18.71 -7.34 -11.29
C SER A 25 -17.83 -8.44 -10.73
N GLN A 26 -18.34 -9.22 -9.77
CA GLN A 26 -17.69 -10.45 -9.32
C GLN A 26 -17.68 -11.54 -10.41
N LYS A 27 -18.58 -11.44 -11.39
CA LYS A 27 -18.73 -12.39 -12.51
C LYS A 27 -17.70 -12.21 -13.62
N ILE A 28 -16.78 -11.25 -13.49
CA ILE A 28 -15.65 -11.10 -14.43
C ILE A 28 -14.56 -12.09 -14.03
N THR A 29 -14.15 -12.95 -14.96
CA THR A 29 -13.16 -14.00 -14.73
C THR A 29 -11.77 -13.57 -15.18
N SER A 30 -11.67 -12.82 -16.28
CA SER A 30 -10.40 -12.34 -16.81
C SER A 30 -10.61 -11.05 -17.63
N PHE A 31 -9.51 -10.37 -17.98
CA PHE A 31 -9.52 -9.32 -18.99
C PHE A 31 -8.18 -9.26 -19.72
N ARG A 32 -8.18 -8.77 -20.95
CA ARG A 32 -6.96 -8.53 -21.73
C ARG A 32 -7.11 -7.32 -22.64
N ARG A 33 -5.99 -6.66 -22.93
CA ARG A 33 -5.93 -5.55 -23.88
C ARG A 33 -5.50 -6.08 -25.25
N GLU A 34 -6.27 -5.72 -26.28
CA GLU A 34 -6.00 -6.02 -27.69
C GLU A 34 -5.97 -4.69 -28.45
N GLY A 35 -4.77 -4.12 -28.63
CA GLY A 35 -4.60 -2.78 -29.20
C GLY A 35 -5.36 -1.71 -28.41
N ASN A 36 -6.32 -1.06 -29.06
CA ASN A 36 -7.21 -0.05 -28.47
C ASN A 36 -8.55 -0.63 -28.00
N SER A 37 -8.58 -1.91 -27.69
CA SER A 37 -9.74 -2.58 -27.10
C SER A 37 -9.38 -3.29 -25.81
N LEU A 38 -10.28 -3.25 -24.84
CA LEU A 38 -10.27 -4.11 -23.67
C LEU A 38 -11.34 -5.18 -23.86
N ILE A 39 -10.93 -6.45 -23.78
CA ILE A 39 -11.82 -7.61 -23.76
C ILE A 39 -11.97 -8.06 -22.31
N ILE A 40 -13.21 -8.08 -21.82
CA ILE A 40 -13.57 -8.52 -20.47
C ILE A 40 -14.32 -9.84 -20.61
N GLU A 41 -13.80 -10.91 -20.00
CA GLU A 41 -14.42 -12.23 -19.98
C GLU A 41 -15.26 -12.43 -18.72
N CYS A 42 -16.45 -12.98 -18.90
CA CYS A 42 -17.44 -13.11 -17.85
C CYS A 42 -18.07 -14.51 -17.81
N GLU A 43 -18.56 -14.90 -16.63
CA GLU A 43 -19.45 -16.06 -16.47
C GLU A 43 -20.71 -15.93 -17.35
N ASP A 44 -21.34 -17.05 -17.72
CA ASP A 44 -22.49 -17.07 -18.62
C ASP A 44 -23.74 -16.36 -18.07
N ASN A 45 -23.90 -16.38 -16.74
CA ASN A 45 -24.97 -15.68 -16.04
C ASN A 45 -24.68 -14.19 -15.77
N ALA A 46 -23.56 -13.65 -16.29
CA ALA A 46 -23.24 -12.24 -16.11
C ALA A 46 -24.21 -11.32 -16.87
N ASN A 47 -24.55 -10.19 -16.26
CA ASN A 47 -25.23 -9.08 -16.91
C ASN A 47 -24.18 -8.20 -17.61
N THR A 48 -23.95 -8.47 -18.90
CA THR A 48 -22.93 -7.82 -19.73
C THR A 48 -23.19 -6.33 -19.92
N ASP A 49 -24.44 -5.92 -20.12
CA ASP A 49 -24.81 -4.51 -20.32
C ASP A 49 -24.46 -3.65 -19.10
N LYS A 50 -24.68 -4.19 -17.90
CA LYS A 50 -24.30 -3.51 -16.64
C LYS A 50 -22.78 -3.41 -16.48
N ILE A 51 -22.04 -4.44 -16.90
CA ILE A 51 -20.57 -4.44 -16.88
C ILE A 51 -20.05 -3.39 -17.87
N GLU A 52 -20.55 -3.41 -19.10
CA GLU A 52 -20.20 -2.46 -20.16
C GLU A 52 -20.45 -1.02 -19.73
N LYS A 53 -21.64 -0.75 -19.17
CA LYS A 53 -21.99 0.57 -18.65
C LYS A 53 -20.98 1.05 -17.59
N LYS A 54 -20.68 0.21 -16.59
CA LYS A 54 -19.71 0.56 -15.53
C LYS A 54 -18.30 0.81 -16.09
N ALA A 55 -17.87 -0.01 -17.05
CA ALA A 55 -16.57 0.13 -17.69
C ALA A 55 -16.47 1.46 -18.46
N ASN A 56 -17.46 1.77 -19.30
CA ASN A 56 -17.52 3.04 -20.04
C ASN A 56 -17.61 4.27 -19.10
N ASP A 57 -18.38 4.18 -18.01
CA ASP A 57 -18.49 5.25 -17.02
C ASP A 57 -17.16 5.51 -16.28
N ALA A 58 -16.37 4.45 -16.04
CA ALA A 58 -15.03 4.55 -15.45
C ALA A 58 -14.02 5.10 -16.48
N LEU A 59 -14.10 4.69 -17.74
CA LEU A 59 -13.21 5.15 -18.82
C LEU A 59 -13.25 6.67 -18.97
N LYS A 60 -14.46 7.25 -19.11
CA LYS A 60 -14.67 8.71 -19.26
C LYS A 60 -13.97 9.54 -18.17
N LYS A 61 -13.86 8.99 -16.98
CA LYS A 61 -13.35 9.68 -15.79
C LYS A 61 -11.83 9.60 -15.63
N ASN A 62 -11.21 8.53 -16.14
CA ASN A 62 -9.75 8.37 -16.05
C ASN A 62 -8.98 9.22 -17.07
N LEU A 63 -9.66 9.67 -18.14
CA LEU A 63 -9.07 10.51 -19.18
C LEU A 63 -8.60 11.89 -18.68
N GLU A 64 -9.09 12.36 -17.54
CA GLU A 64 -8.75 13.68 -17.01
C GLU A 64 -7.37 13.77 -16.30
N SER A 65 -6.60 12.67 -16.18
CA SER A 65 -5.52 12.58 -15.15
C SER A 65 -4.06 12.61 -15.64
N LYS A 66 -3.80 12.89 -16.92
CA LYS A 66 -2.57 12.49 -17.62
C LYS A 66 -1.25 13.25 -17.34
N LYS A 67 -1.18 14.16 -16.37
CA LYS A 67 0.11 14.76 -15.98
C LYS A 67 0.53 14.28 -14.59
N GLU A 68 1.64 13.56 -14.56
CA GLU A 68 2.45 13.41 -13.34
C GLU A 68 3.34 14.65 -13.25
N ASP A 69 3.21 15.38 -12.15
CA ASP A 69 4.16 16.42 -11.81
C ASP A 69 5.37 15.72 -11.20
N ILE A 70 6.37 15.42 -12.05
CA ILE A 70 7.62 14.83 -11.61
C ILE A 70 8.36 15.90 -10.81
N VAL A 71 8.53 15.68 -9.51
CA VAL A 71 9.47 16.44 -8.67
C VAL A 71 10.78 15.68 -8.76
N ILE A 72 11.58 16.00 -9.78
CA ILE A 72 12.78 15.24 -10.13
C ILE A 72 13.80 15.34 -8.99
N ASP A 73 14.07 14.21 -8.35
CA ASP A 73 15.37 13.89 -7.79
C ASP A 73 15.94 12.72 -8.63
N GLU A 74 17.08 12.96 -9.29
CA GLU A 74 17.94 12.07 -10.10
C GLU A 74 17.46 10.63 -10.42
N HIS A 75 17.28 10.33 -11.71
CA HIS A 75 17.22 8.94 -12.20
C HIS A 75 18.62 8.36 -12.40
N LEU A 76 19.04 7.46 -11.52
CA LEU A 76 20.26 6.67 -11.71
C LEU A 76 19.98 5.51 -12.67
N LYS A 77 20.25 5.68 -13.96
CA LYS A 77 19.93 4.65 -14.96
C LYS A 77 20.72 3.35 -14.74
N LYS A 78 20.01 2.22 -14.61
CA LYS A 78 20.61 0.88 -14.66
C LYS A 78 20.64 0.31 -16.08
N CYS A 79 21.71 -0.40 -16.43
CA CYS A 79 21.84 -1.08 -17.72
C CYS A 79 21.23 -2.49 -17.73
N LYS A 80 21.07 -3.11 -16.55
CA LYS A 80 20.61 -4.48 -16.40
C LYS A 80 19.60 -4.58 -15.26
N TYR A 81 18.58 -5.40 -15.48
CA TYR A 81 17.56 -5.79 -14.52
C TYR A 81 17.48 -7.33 -14.47
N HIS A 82 16.92 -7.83 -13.39
CA HIS A 82 16.76 -9.24 -13.05
C HIS A 82 15.28 -9.54 -12.80
N ASN A 83 14.84 -10.75 -13.13
CA ASN A 83 13.49 -11.22 -12.87
C ASN A 83 13.45 -12.67 -12.35
N ASP A 84 14.63 -13.27 -12.16
CA ASP A 84 14.87 -14.67 -11.81
C ASP A 84 15.10 -14.88 -10.30
N PHE A 85 14.41 -14.09 -9.48
CA PHE A 85 14.51 -14.16 -8.01
C PHE A 85 13.32 -14.85 -7.34
N TYR A 86 12.23 -15.12 -8.07
CA TYR A 86 11.14 -15.94 -7.56
C TYR A 86 11.49 -17.43 -7.68
N ARG A 87 11.91 -18.05 -6.57
CA ARG A 87 12.28 -19.47 -6.47
C ARG A 87 12.22 -19.98 -5.03
N GLU A 88 12.09 -21.29 -4.89
CA GLU A 88 12.15 -21.98 -3.60
C GLU A 88 13.48 -21.72 -2.87
N GLY A 89 13.42 -21.56 -1.54
CA GLY A 89 14.59 -21.24 -0.73
C GLY A 89 15.05 -19.78 -0.82
N PHE A 90 14.28 -18.90 -1.49
CA PHE A 90 14.57 -17.47 -1.55
C PHE A 90 13.33 -16.57 -1.51
N ILE A 91 12.56 -16.49 -2.59
CA ILE A 91 11.30 -15.75 -2.63
C ILE A 91 10.24 -16.59 -3.32
N LYS A 92 9.19 -16.94 -2.58
CA LYS A 92 8.04 -17.67 -3.14
C LYS A 92 6.83 -16.75 -3.27
N LYS A 93 6.35 -16.56 -4.49
CA LYS A 93 5.09 -15.84 -4.79
C LYS A 93 3.93 -16.83 -4.84
N ASN A 94 2.78 -16.44 -4.30
CA ASN A 94 1.51 -17.15 -4.47
C ASN A 94 0.48 -16.27 -5.21
N SER A 95 -0.45 -16.89 -5.93
CA SER A 95 -1.49 -16.24 -6.75
C SER A 95 -2.45 -15.34 -5.95
N GLY A 96 -2.48 -15.47 -4.61
CA GLY A 96 -3.29 -14.64 -3.72
C GLY A 96 -2.72 -13.26 -3.40
N GLY A 97 -1.55 -12.91 -3.93
CA GLY A 97 -0.83 -11.68 -3.57
C GLY A 97 0.03 -11.84 -2.32
N PHE A 98 0.58 -13.02 -2.09
CA PHE A 98 1.46 -13.30 -0.94
C PHE A 98 2.89 -13.52 -1.43
N VAL A 99 3.84 -13.04 -0.64
CA VAL A 99 5.27 -13.28 -0.84
C VAL A 99 5.83 -13.83 0.45
N LEU A 100 6.55 -14.94 0.33
CA LEU A 100 7.30 -15.56 1.41
C LEU A 100 8.81 -15.35 1.16
N LEU A 101 9.55 -15.04 2.22
CA LEU A 101 10.98 -14.74 2.18
C LEU A 101 11.76 -15.86 2.90
N GLU A 102 12.85 -16.31 2.30
CA GLU A 102 13.77 -17.34 2.80
C GLU A 102 15.23 -16.94 2.52
N GLY A 103 16.18 -17.54 3.24
CA GLY A 103 17.61 -17.31 3.03
C GLY A 103 17.99 -15.82 3.11
N ASP A 104 18.82 -15.34 2.18
CA ASP A 104 19.28 -13.94 2.19
C ASP A 104 18.12 -12.93 1.99
N ALA A 105 16.94 -13.35 1.51
CA ALA A 105 15.79 -12.45 1.40
C ALA A 105 15.24 -12.04 2.78
N VAL A 106 15.37 -12.90 3.80
CA VAL A 106 15.06 -12.56 5.20
C VAL A 106 16.05 -11.53 5.73
N ILE A 107 17.34 -11.68 5.39
CA ILE A 107 18.37 -10.72 5.80
C ILE A 107 18.14 -9.36 5.12
N LEU A 108 17.68 -9.34 3.86
CA LEU A 108 17.27 -8.11 3.18
C LEU A 108 16.10 -7.42 3.88
N TYR A 109 15.12 -8.17 4.39
CA TYR A 109 14.03 -7.60 5.19
C TYR A 109 14.59 -6.83 6.39
N GLU A 110 15.46 -7.46 7.18
CA GLU A 110 16.06 -6.83 8.35
C GLU A 110 16.93 -5.63 7.98
N PHE A 111 17.66 -5.72 6.87
CA PHE A 111 18.48 -4.63 6.34
C PHE A 111 17.63 -3.40 6.03
N PHE A 112 16.56 -3.55 5.24
CA PHE A 112 15.70 -2.44 4.86
C PHE A 112 14.96 -1.86 6.06
N ASP A 113 14.40 -2.69 6.94
CA ASP A 113 13.75 -2.20 8.17
C ASP A 113 14.73 -1.35 9.01
N ASN A 114 15.97 -1.84 9.16
CA ASN A 114 17.01 -1.15 9.92
C ASN A 114 17.47 0.17 9.27
N GLU A 115 17.65 0.21 7.95
CA GLU A 115 18.03 1.46 7.26
C GLU A 115 16.93 2.52 7.35
N PHE A 116 15.66 2.14 7.21
CA PHE A 116 14.55 3.08 7.34
C PHE A 116 14.29 3.49 8.80
N ARG A 117 14.52 2.59 9.76
CA ARG A 117 14.52 2.91 11.19
C ARG A 117 15.58 3.98 11.54
N LYS A 118 16.78 3.91 10.98
CA LYS A 118 17.83 4.93 11.20
C LYS A 118 17.41 6.33 10.75
N ILE A 119 16.58 6.43 9.70
CA ILE A 119 16.00 7.73 9.28
C ILE A 119 15.12 8.28 10.41
N ALA A 120 14.31 7.43 11.05
CA ALA A 120 13.48 7.83 12.18
C ALA A 120 14.31 8.22 13.41
N GLU A 121 15.40 7.49 13.70
CA GLU A 121 16.29 7.76 14.84
C GLU A 121 16.95 9.15 14.74
N LYS A 122 17.29 9.61 13.53
CA LYS A 122 17.80 10.98 13.30
C LYS A 122 16.79 12.09 13.64
N LEU A 123 15.51 11.74 13.78
CA LEU A 123 14.40 12.64 14.10
C LEU A 123 13.93 12.48 15.55
N ASP A 124 14.73 11.84 16.40
CA ASP A 124 14.39 11.49 17.79
C ASP A 124 13.05 10.75 17.89
N ALA A 125 12.73 9.93 16.87
CA ALA A 125 11.47 9.21 16.83
C ALA A 125 11.36 8.19 17.96
N LYS A 126 10.21 8.17 18.63
CA LYS A 126 9.88 7.14 19.61
C LYS A 126 9.44 5.88 18.89
N GLU A 127 10.17 4.78 19.08
CA GLU A 127 9.74 3.48 18.56
C GLU A 127 8.62 2.87 19.41
N GLU A 128 7.57 2.40 18.73
CA GLU A 128 6.40 1.79 19.35
C GLU A 128 5.98 0.52 18.60
N ARG A 129 5.28 -0.37 19.31
CA ARG A 129 4.72 -1.61 18.77
C ARG A 129 3.23 -1.68 19.05
N TYR A 130 2.47 -2.19 18.08
CA TYR A 130 1.02 -2.16 18.11
C TYR A 130 0.43 -3.54 17.75
N PRO A 131 -0.76 -3.87 18.26
CA PRO A 131 -1.54 -4.99 17.74
C PRO A 131 -1.98 -4.69 16.29
N ILE A 132 -2.33 -5.74 15.54
CA ILE A 132 -2.68 -5.65 14.12
C ILE A 132 -4.13 -5.20 13.91
N LEU A 133 -5.06 -5.70 14.72
CA LEU A 133 -6.48 -5.47 14.55
C LEU A 133 -6.85 -4.04 14.97
N LEU A 134 -7.73 -3.42 14.18
CA LEU A 134 -8.41 -2.17 14.52
C LEU A 134 -9.90 -2.41 14.66
N GLY A 135 -10.52 -1.75 15.63
CA GLY A 135 -11.97 -1.71 15.73
C GLY A 135 -12.60 -1.04 14.50
N ILE A 136 -13.81 -1.47 14.15
CA ILE A 136 -14.54 -0.86 13.02
C ILE A 136 -14.77 0.64 13.22
N ASP A 137 -14.96 1.09 14.46
CA ASP A 137 -15.15 2.52 14.75
C ASP A 137 -13.86 3.33 14.55
N THR A 138 -12.70 2.80 14.96
CA THR A 138 -11.40 3.37 14.58
C THR A 138 -11.28 3.54 13.07
N MET A 139 -11.63 2.50 12.31
CA MET A 139 -11.60 2.55 10.85
C MET A 139 -12.60 3.56 10.25
N LYS A 140 -13.77 3.78 10.87
CA LYS A 140 -14.70 4.84 10.46
C LYS A 140 -14.11 6.24 10.68
N ASP A 141 -13.40 6.44 11.79
CA ASP A 141 -12.80 7.72 12.17
C ASP A 141 -11.62 8.08 11.28
N THR A 142 -10.82 7.10 10.87
CA THR A 142 -9.80 7.32 9.83
C THR A 142 -10.44 7.84 8.54
N GLY A 143 -11.72 7.54 8.29
CA GLY A 143 -12.42 7.85 7.05
C GLY A 143 -12.11 6.87 5.91
N TYR A 144 -11.44 5.75 6.20
CA TYR A 144 -11.01 4.79 5.19
C TYR A 144 -12.19 4.19 4.42
N TYR A 145 -13.28 3.78 5.09
CA TYR A 145 -14.47 3.26 4.40
C TYR A 145 -15.12 4.29 3.46
N ARG A 146 -14.99 5.58 3.77
CA ARG A 146 -15.52 6.64 2.92
C ARG A 146 -14.67 6.89 1.69
N ARG A 147 -13.37 6.54 1.70
CA ARG A 147 -12.38 6.93 0.67
C ARG A 147 -11.75 5.76 -0.08
N SER A 148 -11.63 4.60 0.53
CA SER A 148 -11.00 3.42 -0.09
C SER A 148 -11.60 2.10 0.44
N PRO A 149 -12.94 1.95 0.46
CA PRO A 149 -13.60 0.79 1.06
C PRO A 149 -13.16 -0.55 0.44
N GLN A 150 -12.79 -0.56 -0.84
CA GLN A 150 -12.42 -1.76 -1.58
C GLN A 150 -11.23 -2.53 -0.99
N TYR A 151 -10.31 -1.83 -0.32
CA TYR A 151 -9.10 -2.44 0.22
C TYR A 151 -9.32 -3.05 1.60
N THR A 152 -10.48 -2.80 2.21
CA THR A 152 -10.80 -3.26 3.56
C THR A 152 -10.89 -4.78 3.63
N MET A 153 -10.33 -5.35 4.69
CA MET A 153 -10.52 -6.74 5.09
C MET A 153 -11.09 -6.76 6.51
N PHE A 154 -12.25 -7.38 6.68
CA PHE A 154 -12.94 -7.50 7.96
C PHE A 154 -12.59 -8.82 8.64
N CYS A 155 -12.57 -8.81 9.98
CA CYS A 155 -12.38 -10.00 10.80
C CYS A 155 -13.69 -10.29 11.54
N SER A 156 -14.10 -11.55 11.53
CA SER A 156 -15.31 -12.02 12.17
C SER A 156 -14.94 -13.15 13.13
N ASP A 157 -15.51 -13.11 14.32
CA ASP A 157 -15.36 -14.12 15.35
C ASP A 157 -16.46 -15.17 15.20
N VAL A 158 -16.24 -16.38 15.72
CA VAL A 158 -17.29 -17.41 15.81
C VAL A 158 -18.33 -16.94 16.83
N THR A 159 -19.59 -17.35 16.65
CA THR A 159 -20.63 -17.11 17.65
C THR A 159 -20.27 -17.79 18.98
N GLU A 160 -20.53 -17.11 20.09
CA GLU A 160 -20.27 -17.64 21.44
C GLU A 160 -21.43 -18.55 21.89
N ASP A 161 -21.69 -19.61 21.11
CA ASP A 161 -22.76 -20.58 21.34
C ASP A 161 -22.26 -22.01 21.15
N PHE A 162 -22.59 -22.91 22.09
CA PHE A 162 -22.11 -24.29 22.06
C PHE A 162 -22.65 -25.08 20.86
N GLU A 163 -23.91 -24.87 20.47
CA GLU A 163 -24.50 -25.58 19.33
C GLU A 163 -23.83 -25.14 18.02
N ASP A 164 -23.52 -23.86 17.89
CA ASP A 164 -22.78 -23.32 16.73
C ASP A 164 -21.34 -23.81 16.67
N LEU A 165 -20.65 -23.89 17.81
CA LEU A 165 -19.30 -24.47 17.89
C LEU A 165 -19.30 -25.97 17.54
N GLU A 166 -20.30 -26.72 18.00
CA GLU A 166 -20.49 -28.12 17.62
C GLU A 166 -20.75 -28.27 16.11
N LYS A 167 -21.63 -27.43 15.54
CA LYS A 167 -21.86 -27.38 14.08
C LYS A 167 -20.55 -27.14 13.32
N MET A 168 -19.75 -26.16 13.75
CA MET A 168 -18.47 -25.83 13.12
C MET A 168 -17.45 -26.95 13.21
N SER A 169 -17.43 -27.70 14.32
CA SER A 169 -16.52 -28.83 14.53
C SER A 169 -16.83 -30.04 13.64
N ASN A 170 -18.02 -30.09 13.04
CA ASN A 170 -18.42 -31.16 12.15
C ASN A 170 -17.74 -31.02 10.78
N ALA A 171 -16.99 -32.05 10.35
CA ALA A 171 -16.20 -32.04 9.12
C ALA A 171 -17.01 -31.74 7.84
N SER A 172 -18.34 -31.92 7.85
CA SER A 172 -19.22 -31.58 6.72
C SER A 172 -19.68 -30.12 6.67
N PHE A 173 -19.40 -29.32 7.71
CA PHE A 173 -19.86 -27.93 7.82
C PHE A 173 -18.99 -26.95 7.01
N VAL A 174 -17.71 -27.29 6.83
CA VAL A 174 -16.72 -26.41 6.20
C VAL A 174 -16.91 -26.43 4.68
N ASP A 175 -17.67 -25.45 4.16
CA ASP A 175 -17.49 -24.81 2.85
C ASP A 175 -18.67 -23.89 2.47
N LYS A 176 -19.86 -24.07 3.07
CA LYS A 176 -21.09 -23.36 2.61
C LYS A 176 -21.90 -22.62 3.67
N ASN A 177 -21.68 -22.89 4.96
CA ASN A 177 -22.53 -22.38 6.04
C ASN A 177 -21.77 -21.53 7.07
N LEU A 178 -20.54 -21.10 6.77
CA LEU A 178 -19.70 -20.35 7.72
C LEU A 178 -20.40 -19.08 8.21
N ASP A 179 -21.20 -18.43 7.37
CA ASP A 179 -21.98 -17.25 7.72
C ASP A 179 -23.08 -17.49 8.77
N GLU A 180 -23.47 -18.74 9.02
CA GLU A 180 -24.46 -19.11 10.04
C GLU A 180 -23.88 -19.11 11.46
N VAL A 181 -22.56 -19.25 11.61
CA VAL A 181 -21.88 -19.45 12.91
C VAL A 181 -20.82 -18.39 13.19
N ILE A 182 -20.79 -17.31 12.42
CA ILE A 182 -19.87 -16.20 12.63
C ILE A 182 -20.63 -14.91 12.95
N GLN A 183 -19.99 -14.04 13.73
CA GLN A 183 -20.56 -12.78 14.15
C GLN A 183 -20.44 -11.72 13.05
N ILE A 184 -21.26 -10.67 13.12
CA ILE A 184 -21.00 -9.47 12.33
C ILE A 184 -19.60 -8.96 12.72
N PRO A 185 -18.69 -8.68 11.76
CA PRO A 185 -17.36 -8.20 12.06
C PRO A 185 -17.38 -7.01 13.03
N SER A 186 -16.52 -7.05 14.04
CA SER A 186 -16.25 -5.95 14.98
C SER A 186 -14.85 -5.34 14.77
N PHE A 187 -13.98 -6.07 14.07
CA PHE A 187 -12.60 -5.70 13.76
C PHE A 187 -12.31 -5.69 12.25
N SER A 188 -11.21 -5.03 11.90
CA SER A 188 -10.63 -5.02 10.57
C SER A 188 -9.12 -5.14 10.65
N LEU A 189 -8.53 -5.83 9.69
CA LEU A 189 -7.08 -5.79 9.48
C LEU A 189 -6.70 -4.40 8.97
N SER A 190 -5.68 -3.79 9.55
CA SER A 190 -5.30 -2.43 9.19
C SER A 190 -4.70 -2.34 7.79
N PRO A 191 -5.20 -1.47 6.89
CA PRO A 191 -4.63 -1.24 5.57
C PRO A 191 -3.50 -0.20 5.56
N SER A 192 -3.18 0.37 6.72
CA SER A 192 -2.16 1.41 6.92
C SER A 192 -1.56 1.33 8.32
N ALA A 193 -0.24 1.28 8.43
CA ALA A 193 0.44 1.13 9.72
C ALA A 193 0.14 2.32 10.66
N CYS A 194 0.10 3.54 10.12
CA CYS A 194 -0.08 4.76 10.91
C CYS A 194 -1.41 4.86 11.67
N PHE A 195 -2.44 4.08 11.31
CA PHE A 195 -3.76 4.17 11.96
C PHE A 195 -3.71 3.85 13.46
N HIS A 196 -2.83 2.96 13.88
CA HIS A 196 -2.68 2.59 15.29
C HIS A 196 -2.13 3.74 16.13
N VAL A 197 -1.30 4.61 15.55
CA VAL A 197 -0.77 5.79 16.23
C VAL A 197 -1.91 6.73 16.61
N TYR A 198 -2.84 6.99 15.68
CA TYR A 198 -3.97 7.87 15.94
C TYR A 198 -4.94 7.27 16.96
N GLU A 199 -5.20 5.97 16.90
CA GLU A 199 -6.01 5.28 17.90
C GLU A 199 -5.40 5.39 19.30
N LYS A 200 -4.10 5.12 19.42
CA LYS A 200 -3.39 5.20 20.69
C LYS A 200 -3.46 6.61 21.29
N TYR A 201 -3.28 7.65 20.47
CA TYR A 201 -3.30 9.04 20.94
C TYR A 201 -4.70 9.67 20.99
N ARG A 202 -5.76 8.90 20.76
CA ARG A 202 -7.14 9.37 20.78
C ARG A 202 -7.46 10.14 22.07
N GLY A 203 -7.96 11.36 21.91
CA GLY A 203 -8.35 12.24 23.02
C GLY A 203 -7.18 12.78 23.87
N GLN A 204 -5.93 12.49 23.51
CA GLN A 204 -4.76 12.92 24.28
C GLN A 204 -4.26 14.30 23.86
N THR A 205 -3.61 14.99 24.79
CA THR A 205 -2.84 16.21 24.51
C THR A 205 -1.35 15.90 24.63
N MET A 206 -0.65 15.93 23.50
CA MET A 206 0.80 15.76 23.47
C MET A 206 1.50 17.00 24.03
N PRO A 207 2.61 16.84 24.77
CA PRO A 207 3.31 17.96 25.38
C PRO A 207 4.02 18.87 24.35
N GLN A 208 4.38 18.31 23.20
CA GLN A 208 5.14 18.96 22.12
C GLN A 208 4.99 18.19 20.80
N ASN A 209 5.55 18.75 19.72
CA ASN A 209 5.73 18.06 18.44
C ASN A 209 6.41 16.70 18.66
N SER A 210 5.97 15.67 17.95
CA SER A 210 6.41 14.30 18.20
C SER A 210 6.56 13.51 16.91
N VAL A 211 7.56 12.64 16.88
CA VAL A 211 7.78 11.64 15.82
C VAL A 211 7.70 10.25 16.45
N ILE A 212 6.97 9.35 15.81
CA ILE A 212 6.75 7.97 16.23
C ILE A 212 7.17 7.07 15.07
N THR A 213 7.86 5.96 15.35
CA THR A 213 8.15 4.94 14.34
C THR A 213 7.68 3.55 14.79
N LEU A 214 7.29 2.73 13.83
CA LEU A 214 6.80 1.38 14.03
C LEU A 214 7.09 0.54 12.79
N ASN A 215 7.22 -0.78 12.97
CA ASN A 215 7.10 -1.76 11.90
C ASN A 215 5.80 -2.53 12.14
N GLN A 216 4.92 -2.56 11.14
CA GLN A 216 3.60 -3.17 11.26
C GLN A 216 3.19 -3.88 9.98
N SER A 217 2.49 -5.01 10.13
CA SER A 217 1.84 -5.71 9.02
C SER A 217 0.61 -4.93 8.56
N VAL A 218 0.45 -4.80 7.24
CA VAL A 218 -0.68 -4.09 6.62
C VAL A 218 -1.36 -4.98 5.59
N PHE A 219 -2.68 -4.82 5.48
CA PHE A 219 -3.52 -5.75 4.74
C PHE A 219 -4.43 -5.01 3.76
N ARG A 220 -4.41 -5.41 2.48
CA ARG A 220 -5.24 -4.77 1.45
C ARG A 220 -5.85 -5.80 0.52
N ASN A 221 -7.17 -5.71 0.33
CA ASN A 221 -7.87 -6.40 -0.75
C ASN A 221 -7.71 -5.63 -2.07
N GLU A 222 -6.60 -5.84 -2.76
CA GLU A 222 -6.27 -5.14 -4.00
C GLU A 222 -7.16 -5.51 -5.21
N GLY A 223 -8.09 -6.47 -5.05
CA GLY A 223 -9.00 -6.94 -6.08
C GLY A 223 -8.51 -8.21 -6.79
N ARG A 224 -9.40 -9.18 -7.00
CA ARG A 224 -9.06 -10.57 -7.38
C ARG A 224 -8.24 -10.72 -8.68
N LEU A 225 -8.29 -9.74 -9.58
CA LEU A 225 -7.60 -9.79 -10.89
C LEU A 225 -6.32 -8.95 -10.93
N ASN A 226 -5.89 -8.41 -9.78
CA ASN A 226 -4.75 -7.50 -9.70
C ASN A 226 -3.49 -8.15 -9.12
N TRP A 227 -3.56 -9.38 -8.59
CA TRP A 227 -2.45 -10.03 -7.86
C TRP A 227 -1.23 -10.39 -8.71
N GLU A 228 -1.37 -10.44 -10.03
CA GLU A 228 -0.22 -10.68 -10.91
C GLU A 228 0.68 -9.46 -11.12
N GLU A 229 0.23 -8.28 -10.73
CA GLU A 229 1.04 -7.06 -10.80
C GLU A 229 2.26 -7.12 -9.88
N PHE A 230 3.41 -6.70 -10.39
CA PHE A 230 4.68 -6.72 -9.65
C PHE A 230 4.58 -5.89 -8.36
N GLY A 231 4.97 -6.47 -7.21
CA GLY A 231 4.90 -5.80 -5.91
C GLY A 231 3.49 -5.55 -5.36
N ARG A 232 2.46 -6.17 -5.95
CA ARG A 232 1.08 -6.10 -5.46
C ARG A 232 0.84 -7.20 -4.41
N LEU A 233 0.76 -6.78 -3.15
CA LEU A 233 0.70 -7.68 -2.00
C LEU A 233 -0.60 -7.50 -1.23
N ARG A 234 -1.12 -8.60 -0.68
CA ARG A 234 -2.30 -8.63 0.19
C ARG A 234 -1.95 -8.38 1.64
N ASP A 235 -0.79 -8.89 2.06
CA ASP A 235 -0.18 -8.80 3.37
C ASP A 235 1.30 -8.47 3.14
N TYR A 236 1.79 -7.45 3.83
CA TYR A 236 3.18 -7.00 3.76
C TYR A 236 3.48 -6.11 4.97
N HIS A 237 4.76 -5.80 5.19
CA HIS A 237 5.21 -5.01 6.32
C HIS A 237 5.59 -3.59 5.88
N VAL A 238 5.29 -2.64 6.76
CA VAL A 238 5.63 -1.24 6.57
C VAL A 238 6.42 -0.75 7.77
N ARG A 239 7.65 -0.28 7.52
CA ARG A 239 8.32 0.64 8.44
C ARG A 239 7.69 2.01 8.24
N GLU A 240 7.04 2.51 9.28
CA GLU A 240 6.28 3.76 9.26
C GLU A 240 6.94 4.78 10.20
N ILE A 241 6.91 6.05 9.79
CA ILE A 241 7.34 7.20 10.58
C ILE A 241 6.17 8.19 10.57
N VAL A 242 5.51 8.39 11.71
CA VAL A 242 4.38 9.30 11.89
C VAL A 242 4.86 10.53 12.65
N PHE A 243 4.50 11.72 12.19
CA PHE A 243 4.85 12.98 12.83
C PHE A 243 3.60 13.83 13.08
N LEU A 244 3.52 14.39 14.29
CA LEU A 244 2.37 15.10 14.85
C LEU A 244 2.85 16.42 15.44
N GLY A 245 2.23 17.55 15.08
CA GLY A 245 2.70 18.85 15.56
C GLY A 245 2.08 20.05 14.85
N THR A 246 2.84 21.16 14.85
CA THR A 246 2.55 22.33 14.02
C THR A 246 2.68 21.99 12.53
N GLN A 247 2.03 22.80 11.68
CA GLN A 247 2.11 22.62 10.22
C GLN A 247 3.54 22.71 9.71
N GLU A 248 4.29 23.73 10.12
CA GLU A 248 5.69 23.92 9.77
C GLU A 248 6.55 22.70 10.17
N PHE A 249 6.38 22.18 11.38
CA PHE A 249 7.11 21.00 11.84
C PHE A 249 6.83 19.77 10.97
N VAL A 250 5.56 19.52 10.66
CA VAL A 250 5.13 18.36 9.88
C VAL A 250 5.64 18.45 8.44
N GLU A 251 5.53 19.61 7.81
CA GLU A 251 6.04 19.85 6.46
C GLU A 251 7.57 19.71 6.40
N GLN A 252 8.30 20.35 7.31
CA GLN A 252 9.76 20.27 7.36
C GLN A 252 10.25 18.85 7.66
N THR A 253 9.56 18.11 8.54
CA THR A 253 9.91 16.72 8.84
C THR A 253 9.78 15.84 7.61
N ARG A 254 8.71 16.02 6.81
CA ARG A 254 8.54 15.29 5.56
C ARG A 254 9.66 15.59 4.56
N GLU A 255 10.06 16.86 4.41
CA GLU A 255 11.15 17.24 3.50
C GLU A 255 12.51 16.70 3.98
N ASN A 256 12.78 16.72 5.30
CA ASN A 256 13.99 16.11 5.85
C ASN A 256 14.05 14.60 5.55
N ILE A 257 12.93 13.88 5.69
CA ILE A 257 12.85 12.46 5.33
C ILE A 257 13.03 12.26 3.82
N ARG A 258 12.48 13.15 2.98
CA ARG A 258 12.67 13.09 1.51
C ARG A 258 14.16 13.11 1.15
N GLU A 259 14.93 14.02 1.73
CA GLU A 259 16.38 14.12 1.49
C GLU A 259 17.16 12.90 2.00
N GLU A 260 16.77 12.35 3.16
CA GLU A 260 17.37 11.12 3.70
C GLU A 260 17.08 9.90 2.80
N VAL A 261 15.86 9.82 2.24
CA VAL A 261 15.50 8.78 1.26
C VAL A 261 16.33 8.91 -0.01
N MET A 262 16.51 10.12 -0.54
CA MET A 262 17.37 10.33 -1.71
C MET A 262 18.83 10.01 -1.42
N THR A 263 19.32 10.35 -0.23
CA THR A 263 20.66 9.97 0.23
C THR A 263 20.81 8.45 0.26
N PHE A 264 19.83 7.73 0.78
CA PHE A 264 19.80 6.27 0.76
C PHE A 264 19.81 5.70 -0.66
N ILE A 265 18.95 6.21 -1.55
CA ILE A 265 18.87 5.78 -2.97
C ILE A 265 20.21 5.97 -3.67
N ARG A 266 20.87 7.12 -3.50
CA ARG A 266 22.20 7.42 -4.08
C ARG A 266 23.26 6.48 -3.54
N LYS A 267 23.29 6.30 -2.21
CA LYS A 267 24.23 5.40 -1.54
C LYS A 267 24.09 3.97 -2.03
N MET A 268 22.85 3.50 -2.20
CA MET A 268 22.53 2.18 -2.74
C MET A 268 22.63 2.11 -4.26
N ASN A 269 22.95 3.22 -4.94
CA ASN A 269 23.03 3.33 -6.40
C ASN A 269 21.82 2.69 -7.11
N MET A 270 20.61 3.05 -6.69
CA MET A 270 19.35 2.50 -7.21
C MET A 270 18.69 3.44 -8.23
N ASP A 271 18.15 2.86 -9.31
CA ASP A 271 17.31 3.57 -10.28
C ASP A 271 15.95 3.86 -9.64
N ALA A 272 15.78 5.10 -9.18
CA ALA A 272 14.56 5.56 -8.53
C ALA A 272 14.39 7.07 -8.70
N TYR A 273 13.18 7.56 -8.47
CA TYR A 273 12.84 8.97 -8.42
C TYR A 273 11.67 9.21 -7.46
N ILE A 274 11.46 10.46 -7.06
CA ILE A 274 10.30 10.86 -6.26
C ILE A 274 9.32 11.64 -7.16
N THR A 275 8.02 11.46 -6.98
CA THR A 275 7.01 12.14 -7.79
C THR A 275 5.77 12.50 -6.98
N VAL A 276 5.04 13.53 -7.40
CA VAL A 276 3.71 13.83 -6.85
C VAL A 276 2.76 12.70 -7.19
N ALA A 277 2.10 12.17 -6.16
CA ALA A 277 1.20 11.04 -6.29
C ALA A 277 -0.16 11.37 -5.67
N ALA A 278 -1.06 10.41 -5.79
CA ALA A 278 -2.35 10.42 -5.11
C ALA A 278 -2.79 8.98 -4.84
N ASP A 279 -3.67 8.78 -3.87
CA ASP A 279 -4.22 7.46 -3.60
C ASP A 279 -5.05 6.93 -4.78
N ALA A 280 -5.10 5.60 -4.91
CA ALA A 280 -5.84 4.92 -5.96
C ALA A 280 -7.35 4.91 -5.64
N PHE A 281 -7.97 6.07 -5.81
CA PHE A 281 -9.40 6.27 -5.61
C PHE A 281 -10.21 5.63 -6.74
N ILE A 282 -10.77 4.44 -6.51
CA ILE A 282 -11.50 3.70 -7.56
C ILE A 282 -12.94 4.20 -7.80
N MET A 283 -13.53 4.93 -6.84
CA MET A 283 -14.93 5.37 -6.99
C MET A 283 -14.99 6.75 -7.64
N PRO A 284 -15.89 6.97 -8.62
CA PRO A 284 -16.04 8.26 -9.30
C PRO A 284 -16.14 9.50 -8.40
N LYS A 285 -16.90 9.40 -7.31
CA LYS A 285 -17.12 10.50 -6.35
C LYS A 285 -15.84 10.96 -5.64
N MET A 286 -14.75 10.19 -5.76
CA MET A 286 -13.50 10.38 -5.04
C MET A 286 -12.39 11.00 -5.91
N ILE A 287 -12.62 11.17 -7.21
CA ILE A 287 -11.65 11.78 -8.13
C ILE A 287 -11.27 13.20 -7.70
N LYS A 288 -12.18 13.93 -7.05
CA LYS A 288 -11.88 15.24 -6.45
C LYS A 288 -10.74 15.16 -5.41
N TYR A 289 -10.68 14.11 -4.59
CA TYR A 289 -9.62 13.94 -3.60
C TYR A 289 -8.26 13.73 -4.28
N LYS A 290 -8.24 13.00 -5.41
CA LYS A 290 -7.06 12.86 -6.26
C LYS A 290 -6.54 14.21 -6.74
N LYS A 291 -7.43 15.09 -7.22
CA LYS A 291 -7.09 16.44 -7.68
C LYS A 291 -6.53 17.30 -6.54
N TYR A 292 -7.18 17.31 -5.37
CA TYR A 292 -6.68 18.05 -4.21
C TYR A 292 -5.31 17.56 -3.74
N GLN A 293 -5.09 16.24 -3.64
CA GLN A 293 -3.79 15.70 -3.22
C GLN A 293 -2.65 16.13 -4.15
N LYS A 294 -2.89 16.12 -5.47
CA LYS A 294 -1.92 16.59 -6.45
C LYS A 294 -1.67 18.09 -6.34
N MET A 295 -2.73 18.90 -6.26
CA MET A 295 -2.62 20.37 -6.16
C MET A 295 -1.86 20.81 -4.90
N GLU A 296 -2.15 20.18 -3.76
CA GLU A 296 -1.52 20.48 -2.48
C GLU A 296 -0.18 19.78 -2.30
N LYS A 297 0.23 18.93 -3.26
CA LYS A 297 1.42 18.08 -3.16
C LYS A 297 1.45 17.31 -1.83
N SER A 298 0.28 16.88 -1.35
CA SER A 298 0.15 16.26 -0.03
C SER A 298 0.57 14.79 -0.01
N LYS A 299 0.88 14.22 -1.18
CA LYS A 299 1.46 12.89 -1.30
C LYS A 299 2.60 12.84 -2.32
N TYR A 300 3.71 12.24 -1.91
CA TYR A 300 4.79 11.79 -2.79
C TYR A 300 4.90 10.27 -2.77
N GLU A 301 5.34 9.70 -3.89
CA GLU A 301 5.77 8.30 -3.96
C GLU A 301 7.23 8.21 -4.38
N VAL A 302 7.96 7.30 -3.74
CA VAL A 302 9.30 6.89 -4.16
C VAL A 302 9.12 5.76 -5.16
N ARG A 303 9.37 6.07 -6.43
CA ARG A 303 9.21 5.16 -7.57
C ARG A 303 10.55 4.53 -7.89
N VAL A 304 10.66 3.23 -7.73
CA VAL A 304 11.89 2.47 -7.98
C VAL A 304 11.70 1.59 -9.21
N SER A 305 12.62 1.67 -10.16
CA SER A 305 12.57 0.91 -11.40
C SER A 305 12.84 -0.57 -11.13
N TYR A 306 12.05 -1.45 -11.73
CA TYR A 306 12.26 -2.90 -11.68
C TYR A 306 12.49 -3.51 -13.07
N ASP A 307 12.24 -2.75 -14.13
CA ASP A 307 12.73 -3.00 -15.47
C ASP A 307 12.98 -1.65 -16.18
N LYS A 308 13.19 -1.68 -17.51
CA LYS A 308 13.49 -0.48 -18.30
C LYS A 308 12.32 0.51 -18.42
N ASP A 309 11.10 0.02 -18.33
CA ASP A 309 9.89 0.75 -18.70
C ASP A 309 8.93 0.94 -17.51
N HIS A 310 9.17 0.25 -16.39
CA HIS A 310 8.25 0.19 -15.26
C HIS A 310 8.92 0.44 -13.92
N THR A 311 8.14 1.07 -13.03
CA THR A 311 8.51 1.35 -11.65
C THR A 311 7.47 0.85 -10.66
N LEU A 312 7.88 0.68 -9.41
CA LEU A 312 7.03 0.35 -8.27
C LEU A 312 7.15 1.44 -7.20
N ALA A 313 6.02 1.84 -6.60
CA ALA A 313 6.04 2.68 -5.40
C ALA A 313 6.50 1.86 -4.18
N ALA A 314 7.74 2.09 -3.75
CA ALA A 314 8.34 1.39 -2.61
C ALA A 314 8.14 2.15 -1.29
N ALA A 315 7.91 3.46 -1.35
CA ALA A 315 7.54 4.27 -0.19
C ALA A 315 6.57 5.40 -0.58
N SER A 316 5.89 5.96 0.42
CA SER A 316 5.06 7.15 0.26
C SER A 316 5.30 8.15 1.38
N LEU A 317 5.31 9.45 1.04
CA LEU A 317 5.46 10.55 1.98
C LEU A 317 4.19 11.40 1.96
N ASN A 318 3.52 11.51 3.09
CA ASN A 318 2.14 11.99 3.17
C ASN A 318 2.01 13.15 4.17
N LEU A 319 1.28 14.19 3.78
CA LEU A 319 0.76 15.22 4.66
C LEU A 319 -0.75 15.01 4.77
N HIS A 320 -1.24 14.90 6.00
CA HIS A 320 -2.66 14.62 6.25
C HIS A 320 -3.43 15.87 6.66
N GLY A 321 -2.74 16.95 7.00
CA GLY A 321 -3.35 18.08 7.70
C GLY A 321 -4.05 17.60 8.97
N THR A 322 -5.29 18.02 9.16
CA THR A 322 -6.12 17.66 10.32
C THR A 322 -6.93 16.37 10.13
N ALA A 323 -6.74 15.64 9.01
CA ALA A 323 -7.59 14.50 8.65
C ALA A 323 -7.58 13.35 9.68
N PHE A 324 -6.54 13.26 10.51
CA PHE A 324 -6.46 12.29 11.61
C PHE A 324 -6.47 12.95 12.99
N THR A 325 -5.83 14.12 13.17
CA THR A 325 -5.84 14.78 14.48
C THR A 325 -7.23 15.22 14.92
N SER A 326 -8.07 15.70 13.99
CA SER A 326 -9.42 16.18 14.31
C SER A 326 -10.39 15.04 14.68
N PRO A 327 -10.58 13.96 13.87
CA PRO A 327 -11.48 12.87 14.22
C PRO A 327 -11.08 12.10 15.47
N PHE A 328 -9.78 12.03 15.77
CA PHE A 328 -9.26 11.34 16.95
C PHE A 328 -9.10 12.28 18.16
N HIS A 329 -9.44 13.56 18.03
CA HIS A 329 -9.31 14.58 19.10
C HIS A 329 -7.89 14.68 19.69
N ILE A 330 -6.88 14.55 18.85
CA ILE A 330 -5.47 14.66 19.23
C ILE A 330 -5.09 16.13 19.31
N LYS A 331 -4.54 16.55 20.44
CA LYS A 331 -4.07 17.91 20.69
C LYS A 331 -2.55 17.95 20.87
N VAL A 332 -1.94 19.11 20.65
CA VAL A 332 -0.55 19.40 21.01
C VAL A 332 -0.54 20.69 21.83
N LYS A 333 0.13 20.70 22.98
CA LYS A 333 0.15 21.86 23.89
C LYS A 333 0.69 23.09 23.16
N GLY A 334 -0.09 24.18 23.18
CA GLY A 334 0.28 25.44 22.52
C GLY A 334 0.09 25.46 21.00
N VAL A 335 -0.57 24.46 20.42
CA VAL A 335 -0.89 24.40 18.98
C VAL A 335 -2.41 24.36 18.80
N ASP A 336 -2.98 25.39 18.18
CA ASP A 336 -4.43 25.50 18.02
C ASP A 336 -5.00 24.41 17.12
N ASN A 337 -4.33 24.15 15.98
CA ASN A 337 -4.75 23.16 14.98
C ASN A 337 -3.58 22.21 14.67
N PRO A 338 -3.31 21.20 15.52
CA PRO A 338 -2.26 20.25 15.24
C PRO A 338 -2.59 19.43 14.00
N VAL A 339 -1.56 19.16 13.20
CA VAL A 339 -1.66 18.37 11.98
C VAL A 339 -0.77 17.14 12.08
N SER A 340 -0.92 16.24 11.11
CA SER A 340 -0.11 15.02 11.01
C SER A 340 0.40 14.79 9.60
N GLY A 341 1.46 14.00 9.50
CA GLY A 341 1.95 13.39 8.28
C GLY A 341 2.61 12.05 8.60
N CYS A 342 2.91 11.28 7.56
CA CYS A 342 3.64 10.04 7.73
C CYS A 342 4.49 9.67 6.51
N VAL A 343 5.51 8.87 6.73
CA VAL A 343 6.28 8.19 5.69
C VAL A 343 6.24 6.69 5.93
N GLY A 344 5.75 5.94 4.95
CA GLY A 344 5.67 4.48 4.99
C GLY A 344 6.57 3.84 3.93
N PHE A 345 7.42 2.92 4.36
CA PHE A 345 8.32 2.12 3.52
C PHE A 345 7.81 0.67 3.47
N GLY A 346 7.31 0.22 2.32
CA GLY A 346 6.87 -1.16 2.14
C GLY A 346 8.08 -2.09 1.98
N ILE A 347 8.41 -2.87 3.01
CA ILE A 347 9.69 -3.57 3.11
C ILE A 347 9.83 -4.60 1.98
N GLU A 348 8.82 -5.43 1.76
CA GLU A 348 8.81 -6.42 0.69
C GLU A 348 8.93 -5.76 -0.69
N ARG A 349 8.33 -4.59 -0.89
CA ARG A 349 8.47 -3.86 -2.15
C ARG A 349 9.91 -3.40 -2.37
N TRP A 350 10.59 -2.93 -1.34
CA TRP A 350 12.01 -2.58 -1.39
C TRP A 350 12.90 -3.78 -1.72
N ILE A 351 12.62 -4.94 -1.11
CA ILE A 351 13.32 -6.20 -1.43
C ILE A 351 13.14 -6.55 -2.91
N LEU A 352 11.89 -6.54 -3.40
CA LEU A 352 11.58 -6.92 -4.78
C LEU A 352 12.27 -6.01 -5.81
N VAL A 353 12.23 -4.69 -5.63
CA VAL A 353 12.90 -3.75 -6.55
C VAL A 353 14.41 -3.77 -6.43
N PHE A 354 14.96 -4.02 -5.23
CA PHE A 354 16.39 -4.20 -5.03
C PHE A 354 16.90 -5.43 -5.79
N LEU A 355 16.23 -6.56 -5.64
CA LEU A 355 16.56 -7.79 -6.36
C LEU A 355 16.35 -7.66 -7.86
N ALA A 356 15.35 -6.88 -8.30
CA ALA A 356 15.18 -6.57 -9.71
C ALA A 356 16.37 -5.78 -10.29
N GLN A 357 17.10 -5.01 -9.48
CA GLN A 357 18.29 -4.27 -9.95
C GLN A 357 19.61 -5.00 -9.71
N TYR A 358 19.71 -5.84 -8.68
CA TYR A 358 20.98 -6.45 -8.25
C TYR A 358 21.05 -7.97 -8.41
N GLY A 359 19.92 -8.64 -8.67
CA GLY A 359 19.84 -10.09 -8.74
C GLY A 359 20.02 -10.77 -7.37
N THR A 360 20.18 -12.09 -7.39
CA THR A 360 20.22 -12.93 -6.17
C THR A 360 21.62 -13.26 -5.65
N ASP A 361 22.68 -12.89 -6.39
CA ASP A 361 24.05 -13.14 -5.97
C ASP A 361 24.51 -12.07 -4.96
N SER A 362 24.55 -12.44 -3.68
CA SER A 362 24.90 -11.52 -2.59
C SER A 362 26.35 -11.02 -2.65
N ALA A 363 27.24 -11.70 -3.39
CA ALA A 363 28.60 -11.19 -3.65
C ALA A 363 28.58 -9.92 -4.53
N CYS A 364 27.56 -9.78 -5.38
CA CYS A 364 27.36 -8.64 -6.28
C CYS A 364 26.57 -7.48 -5.67
N TRP A 365 26.07 -7.62 -4.44
CA TRP A 365 25.30 -6.56 -3.77
C TRP A 365 26.19 -5.41 -3.28
N PRO A 366 25.61 -4.21 -3.01
CA PRO A 366 26.33 -3.09 -2.43
C PRO A 366 27.06 -3.45 -1.13
N ASP A 367 28.19 -2.78 -0.87
CA ASP A 367 29.06 -3.08 0.28
C ASP A 367 28.36 -2.94 1.62
N GLU A 368 27.42 -2.01 1.72
CA GLU A 368 26.54 -1.83 2.87
C GLU A 368 25.75 -3.09 3.21
N VAL A 369 25.16 -3.73 2.20
CA VAL A 369 24.34 -4.94 2.38
C VAL A 369 25.24 -6.11 2.74
N LYS A 370 26.37 -6.27 2.04
CA LYS A 370 27.37 -7.32 2.34
C LYS A 370 27.90 -7.19 3.77
N LYS A 371 28.15 -5.96 4.24
CA LYS A 371 28.57 -5.68 5.61
C LYS A 371 27.47 -6.08 6.61
N PHE A 372 26.21 -5.77 6.32
CA PHE A 372 25.08 -6.15 7.18
C PHE A 372 24.92 -7.67 7.28
N ILE A 373 25.00 -8.39 6.16
CA ILE A 373 24.94 -9.87 6.13
C ILE A 373 26.05 -10.47 7.01
N ARG A 374 27.30 -9.99 6.89
CA ARG A 374 28.44 -10.47 7.70
C ARG A 374 28.33 -10.19 9.20
N GLN A 375 27.43 -9.29 9.61
CA GLN A 375 27.18 -9.00 11.03
C GLN A 375 26.09 -9.90 11.62
N LYS A 376 25.33 -10.58 10.75
CA LYS A 376 24.16 -11.41 11.11
C LYS A 376 24.43 -12.91 11.00
N GLY A 377 25.30 -13.32 10.08
CA GLY A 377 25.91 -14.66 10.04
C GLY A 377 27.21 -14.68 10.82
#